data_AF-A0A7U5CUI8-F1
#
_entry.id   AF-A0A7U5CUI8-F1
#
_cell.length_a   1.000
_cell.length_b   1.000
_cell.length_c   1.000
_cell.angle_alpha   90.00
_cell.angle_beta   90.00
_cell.angle_gamma   90.00
#
_symmetry.space_group_name_H-M   'P 1'
#
loop_
_entity.id
_entity.type
_entity.pdbx_description
1 polymer ?
#
loop_
_entity_poly.entity_id
_entity_poly.type
_entity_poly.pdbx_seq_one_letter_code
_entity_poly.pdbx_strand_id
1 'polypeptide(L)'
;MSTGLANELQMLNKMVAVIIDSAPPNAPRIVNQGNSAYAMLVMRMLAGRMCEGWKVLSGFSKKLKADYEPHMSEDGRVALRNLRAYFNPGKGKQSLITDVRNNVAFHSLREIVAAAYDALPPMDDLGDYLHRHIGNTLYYTTEILQYEALKQLAGVGDGAEALRLMQRDAHAQTNNFNTAIYSFVVAFCERYLKGALATLPDETETFEVRSFDDMRLSFFSELPTPQAAS
;
A
#
# COMPACT_ATOMS: atom_id res chain seq x y z
N MET A 1 -4.34 -14.74 11.17
CA MET A 1 -4.87 -13.99 10.00
C MET A 1 -4.68 -12.49 10.12
N SER A 2 -5.08 -11.84 11.23
CA SER A 2 -4.90 -10.39 11.43
C SER A 2 -3.43 -9.96 11.51
N THR A 3 -2.56 -10.72 12.17
CA THR A 3 -1.10 -10.44 12.22
C THR A 3 -0.43 -10.58 10.86
N GLY A 4 -0.87 -11.52 10.02
CA GLY A 4 -0.39 -11.65 8.64
C GLY A 4 -0.71 -10.42 7.78
N LEU A 5 -1.91 -9.86 7.95
CA LEU A 5 -2.28 -8.58 7.32
C LEU A 5 -1.34 -7.45 7.75
N ALA A 6 -1.05 -7.32 9.05
CA ALA A 6 -0.12 -6.29 9.55
C ALA A 6 1.26 -6.39 8.87
N ASN A 7 1.81 -7.61 8.73
CA ASN A 7 3.08 -7.83 8.03
C ASN A 7 3.00 -7.36 6.57
N GLU A 8 1.97 -7.78 5.84
CA GLU A 8 1.79 -7.42 4.42
C GLU A 8 1.67 -5.89 4.23
N LEU A 9 0.87 -5.22 5.06
CA LEU A 9 0.70 -3.77 4.97
C LEU A 9 2.01 -3.03 5.29
N GLN A 10 2.76 -3.47 6.30
CA GLN A 10 4.06 -2.90 6.63
C GLN A 10 5.07 -3.09 5.50
N MET A 11 5.16 -4.30 4.94
CA MET A 11 6.09 -4.60 3.86
C MET A 11 5.80 -3.75 2.62
N LEU A 12 4.54 -3.70 2.18
CA LEU A 12 4.14 -2.92 1.01
C LEU A 12 4.32 -1.41 1.23
N ASN A 13 3.93 -0.89 2.39
CA ASN A 13 4.11 0.54 2.70
C ASN A 13 5.60 0.93 2.77
N LYS A 14 6.46 0.07 3.33
CA LYS A 14 7.92 0.26 3.30
C LYS A 14 8.47 0.23 1.87
N MET A 15 8.05 -0.74 1.04
CA MET A 15 8.48 -0.82 -0.36
C MET A 15 8.14 0.47 -1.13
N VAL A 16 6.93 0.99 -0.97
CA VAL A 16 6.52 2.27 -1.59
C VAL A 16 7.47 3.39 -1.18
N ALA A 17 7.71 3.55 0.12
CA ALA A 17 8.58 4.60 0.63
C ALA A 17 10.03 4.46 0.08
N VAL A 18 10.57 3.23 0.01
CA VAL A 18 11.92 2.98 -0.52
C VAL A 18 11.97 3.32 -2.01
N ILE A 19 10.98 2.93 -2.80
CA ILE A 19 10.95 3.21 -4.24
C ILE A 19 10.92 4.72 -4.51
N ILE A 20 10.10 5.47 -3.75
CA ILE A 20 9.97 6.92 -3.91
C ILE A 20 11.29 7.62 -3.56
N ASP A 21 11.97 7.18 -2.50
CA ASP A 21 13.22 7.77 -2.04
C ASP A 21 14.45 7.30 -2.85
N SER A 22 14.33 6.20 -3.60
CA SER A 22 15.46 5.58 -4.29
C SER A 22 15.99 6.34 -5.51
N ALA A 23 15.28 7.36 -6.00
CA ALA A 23 15.68 8.10 -7.20
C ALA A 23 16.76 9.16 -6.89
N PRO A 24 17.94 9.11 -7.53
CA PRO A 24 18.93 10.17 -7.41
C PRO A 24 18.36 11.54 -7.83
N PRO A 25 18.80 12.67 -7.23
CA PRO A 25 18.34 14.02 -7.59
C PRO A 25 18.49 14.39 -9.07
N ASN A 26 19.38 13.71 -9.80
CA ASN A 26 19.66 13.90 -11.22
C ASN A 26 19.43 12.62 -12.05
N ALA A 27 18.54 11.73 -11.60
CA ALA A 27 18.25 10.49 -12.31
C ALA A 27 17.70 10.76 -13.72
N PRO A 28 18.10 9.97 -14.73
CA PRO A 28 17.50 10.05 -16.05
C PRO A 28 15.98 9.91 -15.98
N ARG A 29 15.25 10.63 -16.86
CA ARG A 29 13.78 10.63 -16.88
C ARG A 29 13.18 9.22 -16.86
N ILE A 30 13.73 8.31 -17.65
CA ILE A 30 13.29 6.90 -17.73
C ILE A 30 13.34 6.21 -16.35
N VAL A 31 14.38 6.46 -15.54
CA VAL A 31 14.51 5.86 -14.20
C VAL A 31 13.38 6.35 -13.30
N ASN A 32 13.09 7.65 -13.33
CA ASN A 32 11.98 8.21 -12.56
C ASN A 32 10.63 7.65 -13.00
N GLN A 33 10.42 7.48 -14.32
CA GLN A 33 9.21 6.87 -14.87
C GLN A 33 9.06 5.41 -14.46
N GLY A 34 10.14 4.63 -14.50
CA GLY A 34 10.15 3.24 -14.04
C GLY A 34 9.86 3.12 -12.54
N ASN A 35 10.53 3.91 -11.70
CA ASN A 35 10.29 3.91 -10.26
C ASN A 35 8.86 4.38 -9.93
N SER A 36 8.33 5.36 -10.67
CA SER A 36 6.94 5.82 -10.50
C SER A 36 5.96 4.68 -10.81
N ALA A 37 6.10 4.03 -11.97
CA ALA A 37 5.28 2.87 -12.36
C ALA A 37 5.36 1.75 -11.31
N TYR A 38 6.56 1.47 -10.80
CA TYR A 38 6.75 0.48 -9.76
C TYR A 38 6.02 0.85 -8.47
N ALA A 39 6.20 2.09 -7.99
CA ALA A 39 5.50 2.59 -6.81
C ALA A 39 3.97 2.50 -7.00
N MET A 40 3.46 2.83 -8.18
CA MET A 40 2.02 2.72 -8.50
C MET A 40 1.52 1.29 -8.39
N LEU A 41 2.26 0.31 -8.92
CA LEU A 41 1.92 -1.11 -8.76
C LEU A 41 1.84 -1.51 -7.28
N VAL A 42 2.87 -1.20 -6.49
CA VAL A 42 2.90 -1.55 -5.06
C VAL A 42 1.77 -0.85 -4.30
N MET A 43 1.47 0.42 -4.62
CA MET A 43 0.35 1.17 -4.06
C MET A 43 -1.01 0.52 -4.38
N ARG A 44 -1.21 0.02 -5.61
CA ARG A 44 -2.43 -0.72 -5.98
C ARG A 44 -2.58 -2.01 -5.20
N MET A 45 -1.48 -2.76 -5.00
CA MET A 45 -1.47 -3.95 -4.16
C MET A 45 -1.79 -3.61 -2.69
N LEU A 46 -1.20 -2.55 -2.16
CA LEU A 46 -1.46 -2.05 -0.81
C LEU A 46 -2.94 -1.68 -0.62
N ALA A 47 -3.50 -0.93 -1.56
CA ALA A 47 -4.92 -0.55 -1.58
C ALA A 47 -5.84 -1.78 -1.57
N GLY A 48 -5.54 -2.74 -2.45
CA GLY A 48 -6.21 -4.03 -2.52
C GLY A 48 -6.20 -4.74 -1.18
N ARG A 49 -5.02 -4.84 -0.57
CA ARG A 49 -4.85 -5.56 0.67
C ARG A 49 -5.53 -4.90 1.87
N MET A 50 -5.49 -3.57 1.94
CA MET A 50 -6.24 -2.79 2.93
C MET A 50 -7.74 -3.03 2.83
N CYS A 51 -8.30 -3.07 1.61
CA CYS A 51 -9.72 -3.35 1.41
C CYS A 51 -10.09 -4.76 1.87
N GLU A 52 -9.29 -5.78 1.54
CA GLU A 52 -9.54 -7.14 2.04
C GLU A 52 -9.40 -7.23 3.57
N GLY A 53 -8.40 -6.55 4.14
CA GLY A 53 -8.24 -6.43 5.58
C GLY A 53 -9.45 -5.78 6.27
N TRP A 54 -9.98 -4.71 5.68
CA TRP A 54 -11.19 -4.05 6.16
C TRP A 54 -12.41 -4.96 6.09
N LYS A 55 -12.60 -5.73 5.01
CA LYS A 55 -13.71 -6.70 4.90
C LYS A 55 -13.67 -7.75 6.01
N VAL A 56 -12.49 -8.27 6.33
CA VAL A 56 -12.33 -9.20 7.45
C VAL A 56 -12.71 -8.51 8.76
N LEU A 57 -12.12 -7.34 9.06
CA LEU A 57 -12.36 -6.62 10.30
C LEU A 57 -13.85 -6.25 10.49
N SER A 58 -14.49 -5.75 9.43
CA SER A 58 -15.90 -5.37 9.44
C SER A 58 -16.84 -6.57 9.57
N GLY A 59 -16.49 -7.72 8.97
CA GLY A 59 -17.21 -8.98 9.16
C GLY A 59 -17.19 -9.49 10.60
N PHE A 60 -16.13 -9.20 11.35
CA PHE A 60 -16.00 -9.56 12.78
C PHE A 60 -16.44 -8.43 13.74
N SER A 61 -17.00 -7.34 13.24
CA SER A 61 -17.26 -6.10 14.01
C SER A 61 -18.09 -6.31 15.28
N LYS A 62 -19.15 -7.13 15.25
CA LYS A 62 -20.00 -7.38 16.45
C LYS A 62 -19.19 -8.01 17.58
N LYS A 63 -18.42 -9.06 17.27
CA LYS A 63 -17.61 -9.78 18.24
C LYS A 63 -16.44 -8.92 18.73
N LEU A 64 -15.77 -8.21 17.81
CA LEU A 64 -14.70 -7.28 18.15
C LEU A 64 -15.18 -6.22 19.17
N LYS A 65 -16.36 -5.64 18.93
CA LYS A 65 -16.94 -4.61 19.78
C LYS A 65 -17.36 -5.11 21.16
N ALA A 66 -17.94 -6.31 21.24
CA ALA A 66 -18.41 -6.87 22.50
C ALA A 66 -17.27 -7.46 23.35
N ASP A 67 -16.38 -8.22 22.71
CA ASP A 67 -15.48 -9.13 23.43
C ASP A 67 -14.05 -8.59 23.59
N TYR A 68 -13.63 -7.62 22.77
CA TYR A 68 -12.23 -7.20 22.67
C TYR A 68 -12.02 -5.69 22.82
N GLU A 69 -12.83 -4.84 22.16
CA GLU A 69 -12.68 -3.37 22.24
C GLU A 69 -12.64 -2.79 23.68
N PRO A 70 -13.42 -3.30 24.65
CA PRO A 70 -13.32 -2.83 26.04
C PRO A 70 -11.94 -3.05 26.67
N HIS A 71 -11.19 -4.05 26.19
CA HIS A 71 -9.87 -4.44 26.69
C HIS A 71 -8.73 -3.92 25.81
N MET A 72 -9.02 -3.32 24.66
CA MET A 72 -8.01 -2.68 23.82
C MET A 72 -7.48 -1.39 24.47
N SER A 73 -6.23 -1.06 24.17
CA SER A 73 -5.66 0.26 24.49
C SER A 73 -6.45 1.40 23.84
N GLU A 74 -6.34 2.63 24.39
CA GLU A 74 -7.04 3.77 23.81
C GLU A 74 -6.58 4.04 22.36
N ASP A 75 -5.28 4.00 22.08
CA ASP A 75 -4.74 4.14 20.72
C ASP A 75 -5.32 3.08 19.77
N GLY A 76 -5.48 1.84 20.23
CA GLY A 76 -6.11 0.77 19.46
C GLY A 76 -7.57 1.07 19.12
N ARG A 77 -8.32 1.60 20.09
CA ARG A 77 -9.72 2.02 19.88
C ARG A 77 -9.82 3.23 18.95
N VAL A 78 -8.95 4.23 19.10
CA VAL A 78 -8.85 5.38 18.19
C VAL A 78 -8.58 4.91 16.76
N ALA A 79 -7.57 4.06 16.58
CA ALA A 79 -7.19 3.52 15.28
C ALA A 79 -8.36 2.76 14.62
N LEU A 80 -9.08 1.95 15.40
CA LEU A 80 -10.26 1.22 14.92
C LEU A 80 -11.41 2.16 14.52
N ARG A 81 -11.63 3.24 15.27
CA ARG A 81 -12.59 4.31 14.91
C ARG A 81 -12.19 4.99 13.60
N ASN A 82 -10.90 5.29 13.43
CA ASN A 82 -10.39 5.91 12.21
C ASN A 82 -10.59 4.99 10.98
N LEU A 83 -10.30 3.69 11.11
CA LEU A 83 -10.56 2.71 10.04
C LEU A 83 -12.05 2.68 9.67
N ARG A 84 -12.94 2.64 10.67
CA ARG A 84 -14.40 2.68 10.45
C ARG A 84 -14.83 3.93 9.71
N ALA A 85 -14.36 5.09 10.15
CA ALA A 85 -14.71 6.37 9.53
C ALA A 85 -14.19 6.46 8.09
N TYR A 86 -12.96 5.99 7.85
CA TYR A 86 -12.33 6.04 6.54
C TYR A 86 -13.03 5.12 5.54
N PHE A 87 -13.22 3.83 5.87
CA PHE A 87 -13.80 2.86 4.93
C PHE A 87 -15.33 2.88 4.86
N ASN A 88 -16.01 3.59 5.78
CA ASN A 88 -17.47 3.83 5.72
C ASN A 88 -17.79 5.34 5.80
N PRO A 89 -17.41 6.16 4.81
CA PRO A 89 -17.52 7.62 4.88
C PRO A 89 -18.96 8.17 4.78
N GLY A 90 -19.95 7.29 4.62
CA GLY A 90 -21.38 7.66 4.55
C GLY A 90 -22.08 7.08 3.32
N LYS A 91 -23.39 7.32 3.21
CA LYS A 91 -24.20 6.78 2.10
C LYS A 91 -23.71 7.32 0.75
N GLY A 92 -23.47 6.42 -0.19
CA GLY A 92 -23.10 6.73 -1.57
C GLY A 92 -21.65 7.22 -1.75
N LYS A 93 -20.82 7.17 -0.71
CA LYS A 93 -19.40 7.54 -0.79
C LYS A 93 -18.50 6.33 -0.54
N GLN A 94 -17.37 6.30 -1.22
CA GLN A 94 -16.29 5.35 -0.99
C GLN A 94 -15.03 6.10 -0.55
N SER A 95 -14.10 5.41 0.08
CA SER A 95 -12.77 5.96 0.33
C SER A 95 -11.92 5.90 -0.92
N LEU A 96 -10.93 6.80 -1.05
CA LEU A 96 -10.00 6.80 -2.20
C LEU A 96 -9.35 5.42 -2.39
N ILE A 97 -8.89 4.78 -1.30
CA ILE A 97 -8.32 3.43 -1.36
C ILE A 97 -9.33 2.41 -1.93
N THR A 98 -10.61 2.50 -1.56
CA THR A 98 -11.65 1.59 -2.05
C THR A 98 -11.94 1.84 -3.52
N ASP A 99 -11.99 3.11 -3.93
CA ASP A 99 -12.18 3.48 -5.33
C ASP A 99 -11.01 3.02 -6.19
N VAL A 100 -9.77 3.26 -5.77
CA VAL A 100 -8.56 2.76 -6.47
C VAL A 100 -8.60 1.24 -6.57
N ARG A 101 -8.96 0.53 -5.49
CA ARG A 101 -9.08 -0.93 -5.49
C ARG A 101 -10.10 -1.44 -6.51
N ASN A 102 -11.27 -0.81 -6.57
CA ASN A 102 -12.37 -1.28 -7.41
C ASN A 102 -12.17 -0.93 -8.89
N ASN A 103 -11.49 0.18 -9.17
CA ASN A 103 -11.52 0.81 -10.48
C ASN A 103 -10.16 0.83 -11.22
N VAL A 104 -9.05 0.66 -10.50
CA VAL A 104 -7.68 0.83 -11.06
C VAL A 104 -6.73 -0.31 -10.67
N ALA A 105 -6.91 -0.92 -9.49
CA ALA A 105 -5.97 -1.90 -8.95
C ALA A 105 -5.96 -3.25 -9.71
N PHE A 106 -7.15 -3.78 -10.03
CA PHE A 106 -7.28 -5.13 -10.63
C PHE A 106 -8.30 -5.19 -11.78
N HIS A 107 -8.98 -4.07 -12.06
CA HIS A 107 -9.96 -3.96 -13.14
C HIS A 107 -9.62 -2.73 -13.97
N SER A 108 -9.26 -2.92 -15.23
CA SER A 108 -9.20 -1.83 -16.20
C SER A 108 -10.62 -1.54 -16.69
N LEU A 109 -11.42 -0.86 -15.85
CA LEU A 109 -12.80 -0.52 -16.22
C LEU A 109 -12.79 0.30 -17.51
N ARG A 110 -13.52 -0.18 -18.51
CA ARG A 110 -13.49 0.37 -19.87
C ARG A 110 -13.83 1.85 -19.88
N GLU A 111 -14.79 2.28 -19.07
CA GLU A 111 -15.26 3.66 -18.98
C GLU A 111 -14.17 4.58 -18.45
N ILE A 112 -13.42 4.14 -17.44
CA ILE A 112 -12.33 4.91 -16.82
C ILE A 112 -11.13 4.95 -17.75
N VAL A 113 -10.83 3.84 -18.43
CA VAL A 113 -9.77 3.79 -19.44
C VAL A 113 -10.12 4.71 -20.61
N ALA A 114 -11.36 4.66 -21.12
CA ALA A 114 -11.81 5.54 -22.21
C ALA A 114 -11.74 7.02 -21.79
N ALA A 115 -12.24 7.36 -20.60
CA ALA A 115 -12.15 8.72 -20.08
C ALA A 115 -10.70 9.19 -19.90
N ALA A 116 -9.79 8.29 -19.50
CA ALA A 116 -8.36 8.61 -19.43
C ALA A 116 -7.76 8.85 -20.82
N TYR A 117 -8.13 8.06 -21.84
CA TYR A 117 -7.72 8.30 -23.23
C TYR A 117 -8.23 9.64 -23.75
N ASP A 118 -9.50 9.98 -23.52
CA ASP A 118 -10.11 11.24 -23.98
C ASP A 118 -9.52 12.47 -23.29
N ALA A 119 -9.09 12.32 -22.04
CA ALA A 119 -8.49 13.40 -21.24
C ALA A 119 -6.99 13.59 -21.51
N LEU A 120 -6.32 12.63 -22.17
CA LEU A 120 -4.90 12.74 -22.46
C LEU A 120 -4.67 13.76 -23.58
N PRO A 121 -3.90 14.84 -23.33
CA PRO A 121 -3.49 15.72 -24.41
C PRO A 121 -2.63 14.93 -25.41
N PRO A 122 -2.53 15.37 -26.68
CA PRO A 122 -1.50 14.88 -27.58
C PRO A 122 -0.14 15.15 -26.93
N MET A 123 0.50 14.10 -26.42
CA MET A 123 1.73 14.19 -25.66
C MET A 123 2.90 13.81 -26.56
N ASP A 124 3.90 14.69 -26.64
CA ASP A 124 5.18 14.42 -27.30
C ASP A 124 6.01 13.32 -26.59
N ASP A 125 5.57 12.90 -25.40
CA ASP A 125 6.33 12.07 -24.45
C ASP A 125 5.71 10.69 -24.15
N LEU A 126 4.74 10.25 -24.95
CA LEU A 126 4.25 8.86 -24.92
C LEU A 126 5.32 7.96 -25.56
N GLY A 127 5.93 7.12 -24.74
CA GLY A 127 6.95 6.19 -25.21
C GLY A 127 7.07 4.99 -24.29
N ASP A 128 7.00 3.81 -24.88
CA ASP A 128 7.36 2.57 -24.21
C ASP A 128 8.87 2.34 -24.34
N TYR A 129 9.48 1.87 -23.26
CA TYR A 129 10.90 1.59 -23.21
C TYR A 129 11.12 0.09 -23.36
N LEU A 130 11.61 -0.32 -24.53
CA LEU A 130 11.88 -1.73 -24.83
C LEU A 130 13.35 -2.03 -24.55
N HIS A 131 13.60 -3.02 -23.70
CA HIS A 131 14.96 -3.46 -23.39
C HIS A 131 15.15 -4.93 -23.75
N ARG A 132 16.35 -5.26 -24.28
CA ARG A 132 16.68 -6.62 -24.73
C ARG A 132 16.75 -7.66 -23.61
N HIS A 133 16.96 -7.22 -22.37
CA HIS A 133 17.02 -8.09 -21.19
C HIS A 133 15.70 -8.04 -20.42
N ILE A 134 15.24 -9.21 -19.98
CA ILE A 134 14.01 -9.41 -19.19
C ILE A 134 14.05 -8.53 -17.94
N GLY A 135 12.88 -8.03 -17.53
CA GLY A 135 12.70 -7.22 -16.32
C GLY A 135 12.98 -5.72 -16.50
N ASN A 136 13.44 -5.29 -17.68
CA ASN A 136 13.82 -3.90 -17.94
C ASN A 136 13.02 -3.24 -19.07
N THR A 137 11.92 -3.86 -19.51
CA THR A 137 10.97 -3.25 -20.45
C THR A 137 9.86 -2.55 -19.67
N LEU A 138 9.57 -1.29 -20.00
CA LEU A 138 8.55 -0.47 -19.36
C LEU A 138 7.54 0.02 -20.39
N TYR A 139 6.30 -0.47 -20.31
CA TYR A 139 5.17 0.02 -21.10
C TYR A 139 4.55 1.27 -20.46
N TYR A 140 5.32 2.36 -20.43
CA TYR A 140 4.99 3.55 -19.65
C TYR A 140 3.70 4.24 -20.11
N THR A 141 3.34 4.09 -21.38
CA THR A 141 2.07 4.60 -21.93
C THR A 141 0.86 4.09 -21.13
N THR A 142 0.89 2.82 -20.73
CA THR A 142 -0.18 2.21 -19.93
C THR A 142 -0.22 2.77 -18.51
N GLU A 143 0.94 3.12 -17.95
CA GLU A 143 1.04 3.67 -16.61
C GLU A 143 0.54 5.12 -16.56
N ILE A 144 0.77 5.90 -17.62
CA ILE A 144 0.18 7.24 -17.78
C ILE A 144 -1.36 7.19 -17.68
N LEU A 145 -2.01 6.22 -18.35
CA LEU A 145 -3.46 6.04 -18.25
C LEU A 145 -3.91 5.74 -16.81
N GLN A 146 -3.11 4.98 -16.06
CA GLN A 146 -3.42 4.68 -14.66
C GLN A 146 -3.25 5.91 -13.75
N TYR A 147 -2.27 6.78 -14.02
CA TYR A 147 -2.13 8.06 -13.32
C TYR A 147 -3.32 8.98 -13.61
N GLU A 148 -3.77 9.04 -14.85
CA GLU A 148 -4.96 9.80 -15.23
C GLU A 148 -6.23 9.27 -14.55
N ALA A 149 -6.40 7.95 -14.48
CA ALA A 149 -7.48 7.33 -13.73
C ALA A 149 -7.41 7.67 -12.23
N LEU A 150 -6.22 7.58 -11.62
CA LEU A 150 -6.02 7.95 -10.22
C LEU A 150 -6.36 9.43 -9.98
N LYS A 151 -5.94 10.32 -10.88
CA LYS A 151 -6.22 11.76 -10.83
C LYS A 151 -7.73 12.03 -10.83
N GLN A 152 -8.48 11.36 -11.72
CA GLN A 152 -9.94 11.46 -11.78
C GLN A 152 -10.60 10.95 -10.49
N LEU A 153 -10.17 9.80 -9.96
CA LEU A 153 -10.72 9.24 -8.71
C LEU A 153 -10.41 10.10 -7.48
N ALA A 154 -9.22 10.69 -7.43
CA ALA A 154 -8.83 11.61 -6.36
C ALA A 154 -9.53 12.97 -6.46
N GLY A 155 -10.16 13.28 -7.61
CA GLY A 155 -10.85 14.55 -7.84
C GLY A 155 -9.92 15.76 -7.88
N VAL A 156 -8.68 15.56 -8.32
CA VAL A 156 -7.64 16.61 -8.39
C VAL A 156 -7.19 16.86 -9.83
N GLY A 157 -6.61 18.02 -10.10
CA GLY A 157 -6.13 18.40 -11.45
C GLY A 157 -4.70 17.96 -11.77
N ASP A 158 -3.97 17.44 -10.80
CA ASP A 158 -2.54 17.08 -10.91
C ASP A 158 -2.30 15.62 -10.51
N GLY A 159 -1.57 14.87 -11.34
CA GLY A 159 -1.24 13.47 -11.08
C GLY A 159 -0.30 13.28 -9.90
N ALA A 160 0.62 14.22 -9.67
CA ALA A 160 1.53 14.16 -8.53
C ALA A 160 0.77 14.41 -7.21
N GLU A 161 -0.18 15.35 -7.19
CA GLU A 161 -1.13 15.53 -6.09
C GLU A 161 -1.93 14.24 -5.81
N ALA A 162 -2.49 13.62 -6.85
CA ALA A 162 -3.28 12.40 -6.70
C ALA A 162 -2.47 11.26 -6.06
N LEU A 163 -1.21 11.10 -6.47
CA LEU A 163 -0.29 10.13 -5.90
C LEU A 163 0.06 10.46 -4.43
N ARG A 164 0.31 11.73 -4.10
CA ARG A 164 0.59 12.16 -2.72
C ARG A 164 -0.61 11.93 -1.79
N LEU A 165 -1.84 12.19 -2.26
CA LEU A 165 -3.06 11.88 -1.51
C LEU A 165 -3.17 10.38 -1.24
N MET A 166 -2.94 9.56 -2.25
CA MET A 166 -3.01 8.11 -2.14
C MET A 166 -1.93 7.56 -1.17
N GLN A 167 -0.70 8.07 -1.25
CA GLN A 167 0.40 7.73 -0.32
C GLN A 167 0.07 8.11 1.12
N ARG A 168 -0.42 9.35 1.34
CA ARG A 168 -0.82 9.83 2.68
C ARG A 168 -1.89 8.94 3.28
N ASP A 169 -2.94 8.64 2.51
CA ASP A 169 -4.04 7.81 2.96
C ASP A 169 -3.56 6.38 3.26
N ALA A 170 -2.75 5.78 2.40
CA ALA A 170 -2.19 4.45 2.61
C ALA A 170 -1.28 4.38 3.84
N HIS A 171 -0.43 5.38 4.05
CA HIS A 171 0.41 5.45 5.24
C HIS A 171 -0.44 5.55 6.51
N ALA A 172 -1.41 6.46 6.53
CA ALA A 172 -2.31 6.64 7.66
C ALA A 172 -3.11 5.36 7.98
N GLN A 173 -3.65 4.69 6.96
CA GLN A 173 -4.39 3.44 7.18
C GLN A 173 -3.48 2.28 7.56
N THR A 174 -2.25 2.21 7.07
CA THR A 174 -1.26 1.22 7.51
C THR A 174 -1.02 1.34 9.02
N ASN A 175 -0.82 2.58 9.50
CA ASN A 175 -0.65 2.83 10.93
C ASN A 175 -1.91 2.45 11.72
N ASN A 176 -3.10 2.88 11.27
CA ASN A 176 -4.34 2.52 11.96
C ASN A 176 -4.56 0.99 12.01
N PHE A 177 -4.30 0.27 10.91
CA PHE A 177 -4.39 -1.19 10.90
C PHE A 177 -3.40 -1.82 11.89
N ASN A 178 -2.13 -1.44 11.84
CA ASN A 178 -1.11 -1.99 12.74
C ASN A 178 -1.44 -1.73 14.21
N THR A 179 -1.82 -0.50 14.56
CA THR A 179 -2.18 -0.13 15.94
C THR A 179 -3.41 -0.88 16.43
N ALA A 180 -4.47 -0.97 15.61
CA ALA A 180 -5.68 -1.71 15.96
C ALA A 180 -5.40 -3.22 16.10
N ILE A 181 -4.64 -3.81 15.18
CA ILE A 181 -4.27 -5.24 15.20
C ILE A 181 -3.40 -5.55 16.43
N TYR A 182 -2.38 -4.74 16.71
CA TYR A 182 -1.52 -4.91 17.87
C TYR A 182 -2.33 -4.88 19.18
N SER A 183 -3.18 -3.86 19.33
CA SER A 183 -4.03 -3.72 20.52
C SER A 183 -5.01 -4.88 20.68
N PHE A 184 -5.58 -5.39 19.57
CA PHE A 184 -6.37 -6.62 19.57
C PHE A 184 -5.56 -7.85 19.99
N VAL A 185 -4.33 -8.01 19.49
CA VAL A 185 -3.45 -9.14 19.85
C VAL A 185 -3.14 -9.11 21.34
N VAL A 186 -2.82 -7.95 21.92
CA VAL A 186 -2.58 -7.83 23.37
C VAL A 186 -3.82 -8.27 24.14
N ALA A 187 -5.00 -7.72 23.83
CA ALA A 187 -6.25 -8.11 24.49
C ALA A 187 -6.58 -9.61 24.33
N PHE A 188 -6.29 -10.19 23.18
CA PHE A 188 -6.43 -11.63 22.94
C PHE A 188 -5.46 -12.45 23.81
N CYS A 189 -4.19 -12.06 23.85
CA CYS A 189 -3.17 -12.75 24.64
C CYS A 189 -3.48 -12.64 26.15
N GLU A 190 -3.93 -11.49 26.63
CA GLU A 190 -4.33 -11.32 28.05
C GLU A 190 -5.49 -12.24 28.42
N ARG A 191 -6.37 -12.55 27.46
CA ARG A 191 -7.51 -13.42 27.66
C ARG A 191 -7.14 -14.90 27.62
N TYR A 192 -6.29 -15.32 26.69
CA TYR A 192 -6.08 -16.74 26.38
C TYR A 192 -4.65 -17.25 26.61
N LEU A 193 -3.65 -16.37 26.66
CA LEU A 193 -2.22 -16.69 26.64
C LEU A 193 -1.45 -16.01 27.78
N LYS A 194 -2.08 -15.84 28.95
CA LYS A 194 -1.47 -15.16 30.12
C LYS A 194 -0.08 -15.69 30.49
N GLY A 195 0.12 -17.01 30.41
CA GLY A 195 1.43 -17.63 30.68
C GLY A 195 2.50 -17.20 29.69
N ALA A 196 2.19 -17.20 28.39
CA ALA A 196 3.12 -16.77 27.35
C ALA A 196 3.43 -15.26 27.42
N LEU A 197 2.46 -14.44 27.82
CA LEU A 197 2.71 -13.01 28.08
C LEU A 197 3.68 -12.80 29.24
N ALA A 198 3.61 -13.62 30.29
CA ALA A 198 4.48 -13.51 31.45
C ALA A 198 5.95 -13.85 31.11
N THR A 199 6.19 -14.72 30.12
CA THR A 199 7.53 -15.10 29.66
C THR A 199 8.03 -14.27 28.48
N LEU A 200 7.22 -13.35 27.93
CA LEU A 200 7.61 -12.50 26.81
C LEU A 200 8.91 -11.70 27.05
N PRO A 201 9.19 -11.17 28.26
CA PRO A 201 10.46 -10.49 28.53
C PRO A 201 11.70 -11.39 28.37
N ASP A 202 11.54 -12.70 28.51
CA ASP A 202 12.61 -13.69 28.39
C ASP A 202 12.90 -14.03 26.91
N GLU A 203 11.98 -13.72 26.01
CA GLU A 203 12.01 -14.01 24.57
C GLU A 203 12.43 -12.76 23.76
N THR A 204 13.58 -12.18 24.10
CA THR A 204 14.11 -10.99 23.40
C THR A 204 15.28 -11.34 22.50
N GLU A 205 15.14 -11.03 21.21
CA GLU A 205 16.24 -11.07 20.25
C GLU A 205 16.65 -9.64 19.90
N THR A 206 17.97 -9.40 19.88
CA THR A 206 18.54 -8.15 19.36
C THR A 206 19.19 -8.44 18.02
N PHE A 207 18.81 -7.68 17.00
CA PHE A 207 19.40 -7.75 15.67
C PHE A 207 19.63 -6.35 15.11
N GLU A 208 20.58 -6.22 14.20
CA GLU A 208 20.87 -4.96 13.53
C GLU A 208 19.75 -4.63 12.52
N VAL A 209 19.13 -3.48 12.70
CA VAL A 209 18.17 -2.94 11.74
C VAL A 209 18.91 -1.99 10.82
N ARG A 210 19.01 -2.33 9.53
CA ARG A 210 19.63 -1.45 8.53
C ARG A 210 18.88 -0.12 8.42
N SER A 211 19.60 0.95 8.10
CA SER A 211 18.95 2.24 7.87
C SER A 211 18.00 2.14 6.69
N PHE A 212 16.88 2.83 6.79
CA PHE A 212 15.97 3.01 5.68
C PHE A 212 16.68 3.68 4.48
N ASP A 213 17.57 4.62 4.78
CA ASP A 213 18.36 5.39 3.80
C ASP A 213 19.35 4.52 3.03
N ASP A 214 19.65 3.31 3.50
CA ASP A 214 20.52 2.34 2.83
C ASP A 214 19.74 1.43 1.86
N MET A 215 18.41 1.42 1.94
CA MET A 215 17.57 0.57 1.12
C MET A 215 17.36 1.21 -0.26
N ARG A 216 17.61 0.45 -1.32
CA ARG A 216 17.30 0.86 -2.70
C ARG A 216 16.53 -0.24 -3.40
N LEU A 217 15.46 0.17 -4.09
CA LEU A 217 14.63 -0.72 -4.89
C LEU A 217 14.21 0.01 -6.16
N SER A 218 14.84 -0.34 -7.28
CA SER A 218 14.63 0.30 -8.58
C SER A 218 13.86 -0.61 -9.53
N PHE A 219 13.08 -0.01 -10.44
CA PHE A 219 12.43 -0.77 -11.53
C PHE A 219 13.49 -1.41 -12.44
N PHE A 220 14.43 -0.60 -12.93
CA PHE A 220 15.54 -1.10 -13.72
C PHE A 220 16.60 -1.70 -12.80
N SER A 221 16.84 -3.00 -12.97
CA SER A 221 17.80 -3.76 -12.19
C SER A 221 18.28 -4.98 -12.97
N GLU A 222 19.49 -5.42 -12.66
CA GLU A 222 19.97 -6.72 -13.12
C GLU A 222 19.34 -7.81 -12.25
N LEU A 223 18.64 -8.74 -12.89
CA LEU A 223 18.15 -9.92 -12.20
C LEU A 223 19.35 -10.80 -11.82
N PRO A 224 19.39 -11.36 -10.60
CA PRO A 224 20.47 -12.26 -10.22
C PRO A 224 20.52 -13.43 -11.20
N THR A 225 21.71 -13.68 -11.75
CA THR A 225 21.92 -14.90 -12.54
C THR A 225 21.84 -16.07 -11.57
N PRO A 226 21.02 -17.11 -11.84
CA PRO A 226 21.03 -18.30 -11.01
C PRO A 226 22.46 -18.81 -10.90
N GLN A 227 23.02 -18.85 -9.69
CA GLN A 227 24.31 -19.52 -9.50
C GLN A 227 24.11 -20.97 -9.94
N ALA A 228 24.93 -21.43 -10.88
CA ALA A 228 24.97 -22.85 -11.21
C ALA A 228 25.24 -23.59 -9.90
N ALA A 229 24.33 -24.48 -9.51
CA ALA A 229 24.49 -25.28 -8.31
C ALA A 229 25.85 -26.00 -8.42
N SER A 230 26.79 -25.61 -7.55
CA SER A 230 28.09 -26.26 -7.38
C SER A 230 27.94 -27.49 -6.51
#